data_AF-A0A8K0PA08-F1
#
_entry.id   AF-A0A8K0PA08-F1
#
_cell.length_a   1.000
_cell.length_b   1.000
_cell.length_c   1.000
_cell.angle_alpha   90.00
_cell.angle_beta   90.00
_cell.angle_gamma   90.00
#
_symmetry.space_group_name_H-M   'P 1'
#
loop_
_entity.id
_entity.type
_entity.pdbx_description
1 polymer ?
#
loop_
_entity_poly.entity_id
_entity_poly.type
_entity_poly.pdbx_seq_one_letter_code
_entity_poly.pdbx_strand_id
1 'polypeptide(L)'
;MMGLIYRGAEMFGLPMDQIRRYHVCELYSCGYDREAEELMSAVVDKENLSSQLLVIVFQRLKYYLDQSGQGDHRSEVMATFSPAALARFSSQSTYLVSKDMTMKCTEQLLGIILAHLDEESKLYSEALGILDAVRVLASHE
;
A
#
# COMPACT_ATOMS: atom_id res chain seq x y z
N MET A 1 12.75 0.55 -21.55
CA MET A 1 11.51 1.36 -21.68
C MET A 1 11.44 2.47 -20.63
N MET A 2 11.67 2.19 -19.33
CA MET A 2 11.59 3.20 -18.26
C MET A 2 12.54 4.40 -18.38
N GLY A 3 13.76 4.19 -18.88
CA GLY A 3 14.70 5.29 -19.14
C GLY A 3 14.25 6.29 -20.22
N LEU A 4 13.20 5.97 -21.01
CA LEU A 4 12.60 6.90 -21.97
C LEU A 4 11.47 7.72 -21.33
N ILE A 5 10.70 7.14 -20.41
CA ILE A 5 9.63 7.86 -19.69
C ILE A 5 10.25 8.93 -18.79
N TYR A 6 11.30 8.60 -18.04
CA TYR A 6 11.98 9.58 -17.19
C TYR A 6 12.68 10.68 -17.99
N ARG A 7 13.32 10.33 -19.11
CA ARG A 7 13.91 11.34 -20.01
C ARG A 7 12.85 12.24 -20.65
N GLY A 8 11.74 11.67 -21.11
CA GLY A 8 10.63 12.45 -21.64
C GLY A 8 10.05 13.40 -20.59
N ALA A 9 9.79 12.90 -19.38
CA ALA A 9 9.31 13.71 -18.27
C ALA A 9 10.24 14.88 -17.93
N GLU A 10 11.54 14.63 -17.88
CA GLU A 10 12.55 15.65 -17.67
C GLU A 10 12.56 16.68 -18.80
N MET A 11 12.51 16.23 -20.06
CA MET A 11 12.43 17.12 -21.24
C MET A 11 11.21 18.04 -21.21
N PHE A 12 10.07 17.55 -20.72
CA PHE A 12 8.83 18.32 -20.59
C PHE A 12 8.72 19.09 -19.25
N GLY A 13 9.74 19.05 -18.39
CA GLY A 13 9.75 19.75 -17.11
C GLY A 13 8.71 19.23 -16.12
N LEU A 14 8.34 17.95 -16.21
CA LEU A 14 7.37 17.34 -15.31
C LEU A 14 7.97 17.11 -13.91
N PRO A 15 7.15 17.12 -12.85
CA PRO A 15 7.61 16.89 -11.48
C PRO A 15 8.12 15.46 -11.30
N MET A 16 9.44 15.27 -11.41
CA MET A 16 10.08 13.95 -11.41
C MET A 16 9.77 13.13 -10.16
N ASP A 17 9.70 13.76 -8.99
CA ASP A 17 9.40 13.05 -7.76
C ASP A 17 8.00 12.43 -7.78
N GLN A 18 7.01 13.19 -8.26
CA GLN A 18 5.63 12.70 -8.42
C GLN A 18 5.58 11.50 -9.37
N ILE A 19 6.33 11.53 -10.48
CA ILE A 19 6.38 10.42 -11.43
C ILE A 19 7.00 9.18 -10.80
N ARG A 20 8.06 9.34 -10.00
CA ARG A 20 8.65 8.23 -9.25
C ARG A 20 7.67 7.63 -8.25
N ARG A 21 6.92 8.46 -7.52
CA ARG A 21 5.87 7.97 -6.61
C ARG A 21 4.80 7.16 -7.34
N TYR A 22 4.31 7.65 -8.48
CA TYR A 22 3.35 6.91 -9.29
C TYR A 22 3.90 5.60 -9.82
N HIS A 23 5.16 5.57 -10.24
CA HIS A 23 5.79 4.33 -10.69
C HIS A 23 5.89 3.30 -9.55
N VAL A 24 6.33 3.71 -8.37
CA VAL A 24 6.38 2.83 -7.19
C VAL A 24 4.99 2.30 -6.84
N CYS A 25 3.97 3.17 -6.80
CA CYS A 25 2.60 2.78 -6.53
C CYS A 25 2.06 1.78 -7.57
N GLU A 26 2.36 1.99 -8.84
CA GLU A 26 1.91 1.09 -9.92
C GLU A 26 2.54 -0.29 -9.80
N LEU A 27 3.82 -0.37 -9.45
CA LEU A 27 4.50 -1.64 -9.22
C LEU A 27 3.88 -2.41 -8.06
N TYR A 28 3.62 -1.75 -6.93
CA TYR A 28 2.86 -2.37 -5.83
C TYR A 28 1.44 -2.77 -6.27
N SER A 29 0.70 -1.94 -7.01
CA SER A 29 -0.63 -2.33 -7.50
C SER A 29 -0.61 -3.57 -8.42
N CYS A 30 0.51 -3.79 -9.12
CA CYS A 30 0.76 -4.95 -9.98
C CYS A 30 1.36 -6.17 -9.24
N GLY A 31 1.75 -6.04 -7.96
CA GLY A 31 2.43 -7.10 -7.20
C GLY A 31 3.93 -7.23 -7.44
N TYR A 32 4.57 -6.26 -8.09
CA TYR A 32 6.03 -6.17 -8.27
C TYR A 32 6.69 -5.47 -7.08
N ASP A 33 6.44 -5.98 -5.88
CA ASP A 33 6.79 -5.31 -4.61
C ASP A 33 8.31 -5.11 -4.48
N ARG A 34 9.10 -6.11 -4.88
CA ARG A 34 10.56 -6.04 -4.82
C ARG A 34 11.12 -4.93 -5.71
N GLU A 35 10.64 -4.85 -6.94
CA GLU A 35 11.03 -3.80 -7.89
C GLU A 35 10.59 -2.41 -7.40
N ALA A 36 9.43 -2.34 -6.75
CA ALA A 36 8.93 -1.10 -6.14
C ALA A 36 9.87 -0.64 -5.02
N GLU A 37 10.27 -1.54 -4.13
CA GLU A 37 11.20 -1.27 -3.02
C GLU A 37 12.55 -0.74 -3.50
N GLU A 38 13.13 -1.35 -4.54
CA GLU A 38 14.39 -0.89 -5.13
C GLU A 38 14.29 0.56 -5.61
N LEU A 39 13.14 0.95 -6.17
CA LEU A 39 12.88 2.30 -6.68
C LEU A 39 12.49 3.31 -5.59
N MET A 40 12.06 2.86 -4.42
CA MET A 40 11.66 3.77 -3.34
C MET A 40 12.79 4.72 -2.97
N SER A 41 14.05 4.27 -2.98
CA SER A 41 15.22 5.10 -2.64
C SER A 41 15.36 6.35 -3.51
N ALA A 42 14.82 6.37 -4.72
CA ALA A 42 14.83 7.51 -5.63
C ALA A 42 13.70 8.53 -5.39
N VAL A 43 12.75 8.22 -4.50
CA VAL A 43 11.66 9.12 -4.09
C VAL A 43 12.12 9.99 -2.93
N VAL A 44 11.91 11.30 -3.06
CA VAL A 44 12.21 12.33 -2.07
C VAL A 44 11.05 12.47 -1.07
N ASP A 45 9.81 12.62 -1.55
CA ASP A 45 8.64 12.82 -0.70
C ASP A 45 8.10 11.48 -0.17
N LYS A 46 8.74 11.00 0.90
CA LYS A 46 8.41 9.73 1.55
C LYS A 46 7.06 9.73 2.25
N GLU A 47 6.63 10.87 2.79
CA GLU A 47 5.35 11.00 3.47
C GLU A 47 4.19 10.86 2.47
N ASN A 48 4.27 11.58 1.34
CA ASN A 48 3.26 11.46 0.29
C ASN A 48 3.25 10.07 -0.33
N LEU A 49 4.43 9.46 -0.55
CA LEU A 49 4.52 8.08 -1.02
C LEU A 49 3.83 7.12 -0.04
N SER A 50 4.15 7.23 1.25
CA SER A 50 3.56 6.37 2.30
C SER A 50 2.04 6.48 2.34
N SER A 51 1.50 7.69 2.17
CA SER A 51 0.05 7.91 2.08
C SER A 51 -0.58 7.19 0.89
N GLN A 52 0.06 7.25 -0.28
CA GLN A 52 -0.39 6.56 -1.49
C GLN A 52 -0.26 5.04 -1.37
N LEU A 53 0.83 4.54 -0.80
CA LEU A 53 1.02 3.11 -0.56
C LEU A 53 0.02 2.56 0.46
N LEU A 54 -0.36 3.35 1.47
CA LEU A 54 -1.39 2.93 2.43
C LEU A 54 -2.75 2.73 1.74
N VAL A 55 -3.07 3.52 0.71
CA VAL A 55 -4.26 3.28 -0.12
C VAL A 55 -4.19 1.89 -0.78
N ILE A 56 -3.03 1.51 -1.32
CA ILE A 56 -2.82 0.18 -1.93
C ILE A 56 -2.95 -0.93 -0.88
N VAL A 57 -2.42 -0.75 0.33
CA VAL A 57 -2.61 -1.70 1.44
C VAL A 57 -4.10 -1.92 1.73
N PHE A 58 -4.89 -0.85 1.85
CA PHE A 58 -6.33 -0.98 2.06
C PHE A 58 -7.03 -1.65 0.88
N GLN A 59 -6.59 -1.40 -0.37
CA GLN A 59 -7.15 -2.06 -1.56
C GLN A 59 -6.86 -3.57 -1.55
N ARG A 60 -5.61 -3.97 -1.26
CA ARG A 60 -5.20 -5.37 -1.13
C ARG A 60 -6.00 -6.08 -0.05
N LEU A 61 -6.09 -5.45 1.13
CA LEU A 61 -6.84 -5.95 2.27
C LEU A 61 -8.33 -6.13 1.92
N LYS A 62 -8.93 -5.14 1.26
CA LYS A 62 -10.34 -5.19 0.85
C LYS A 62 -10.57 -6.26 -0.21
N TYR A 63 -9.70 -6.36 -1.20
CA TYR A 63 -9.77 -7.41 -2.21
C TYR A 63 -9.67 -8.80 -1.58
N TYR A 64 -8.72 -9.01 -0.68
CA TYR A 64 -8.55 -10.28 0.03
C TYR A 64 -9.83 -10.63 0.82
N LEU A 65 -10.35 -9.71 1.63
CA LEU A 65 -11.54 -9.96 2.45
C LEU A 65 -12.85 -10.08 1.67
N ASP A 66 -13.02 -9.35 0.56
CA ASP A 66 -14.26 -9.32 -0.23
C ASP A 66 -14.30 -10.41 -1.32
N GLN A 67 -13.17 -10.77 -1.93
CA GLN A 67 -13.13 -11.60 -3.15
C GLN A 67 -12.38 -12.93 -3.03
N SER A 68 -11.50 -13.13 -2.05
CA SER A 68 -10.73 -14.38 -1.94
C SER A 68 -11.50 -15.55 -1.29
N GLY A 69 -12.78 -15.36 -0.92
CA GLY A 69 -13.58 -16.38 -0.25
C GLY A 69 -13.25 -16.56 1.24
N GLN A 70 -12.35 -15.75 1.80
CA GLN A 70 -11.94 -15.74 3.22
C GLN A 70 -12.95 -15.02 4.13
N GLY A 71 -14.25 -15.22 3.88
CA GLY A 71 -15.33 -14.58 4.64
C GLY A 71 -15.30 -14.89 6.14
N ASP A 72 -14.76 -16.06 6.51
CA ASP A 72 -14.70 -16.54 7.88
C ASP A 72 -13.81 -15.66 8.78
N HIS A 73 -12.73 -15.10 8.24
CA HIS A 73 -11.82 -14.22 8.99
C HIS A 73 -12.25 -12.75 8.97
N ARG A 74 -13.27 -12.39 8.19
CA ARG A 74 -13.72 -10.99 8.06
C ARG A 74 -14.15 -10.41 9.39
N SER A 75 -14.97 -11.13 10.15
CA SER A 75 -15.49 -10.63 11.42
C SER A 75 -14.38 -10.45 12.45
N GLU A 76 -13.43 -11.38 12.49
CA GLU A 76 -12.28 -11.32 13.39
C GLU A 76 -11.39 -10.12 13.05
N VAL A 77 -11.05 -9.95 11.77
CA VAL A 77 -10.21 -8.85 11.29
C VAL A 77 -10.87 -7.50 11.50
N MET A 78 -12.17 -7.36 11.21
CA MET A 78 -12.90 -6.10 11.43
C MET A 78 -12.95 -5.71 12.91
N ALA A 79 -12.90 -6.67 13.83
CA ALA A 79 -12.86 -6.39 15.27
C ALA A 79 -11.52 -5.78 15.73
N THR A 80 -10.44 -5.94 14.95
CA THR A 80 -9.12 -5.37 15.26
C THR A 80 -8.96 -3.92 14.78
N PHE A 81 -9.84 -3.45 13.90
CA PHE A 81 -9.71 -2.11 13.32
C PHE A 81 -10.10 -1.02 14.31
N SER A 82 -9.36 0.09 14.28
CA SER A 82 -9.86 1.34 14.84
C SER A 82 -11.08 1.87 14.06
N PRO A 83 -11.96 2.69 14.65
CA PRO A 83 -13.08 3.29 13.92
C PRO A 83 -12.66 4.06 12.67
N ALA A 84 -11.50 4.74 12.71
CA ALA A 84 -10.95 5.46 11.57
C ALA A 84 -10.50 4.50 10.44
N ALA A 85 -9.79 3.43 10.80
CA ALA A 85 -9.37 2.41 9.85
C ALA A 85 -10.57 1.73 9.18
N LEU A 86 -11.63 1.43 9.96
CA LEU A 86 -12.86 0.84 9.43
C LEU A 86 -13.60 1.77 8.46
N ALA A 87 -13.69 3.06 8.77
CA ALA A 87 -14.29 4.04 7.88
C ALA A 87 -13.52 4.12 6.55
N ARG A 88 -12.19 4.19 6.60
CA ARG A 88 -11.36 4.25 5.38
C ARG A 88 -11.45 2.97 4.57
N PHE A 89 -11.31 1.80 5.21
CA PHE A 89 -11.47 0.51 4.55
C PHE A 89 -12.83 0.40 3.82
N SER A 90 -13.90 0.85 4.45
CA SER A 90 -15.25 0.82 3.87
C SER A 90 -15.38 1.73 2.63
N SER A 91 -14.64 2.85 2.60
CA SER A 91 -14.61 3.79 1.48
C SER A 91 -13.64 3.39 0.35
N GLN A 92 -12.80 2.38 0.56
CA GLN A 92 -11.74 2.02 -0.36
C GLN A 92 -12.30 1.31 -1.60
N SER A 93 -11.74 1.61 -2.78
CA SER A 93 -12.01 0.83 -3.99
C SER A 93 -11.34 -0.54 -3.94
N THR A 94 -11.77 -1.50 -4.75
CA THR A 94 -11.05 -2.77 -4.97
C THR A 94 -10.22 -2.75 -6.25
N TYR A 95 -9.92 -1.55 -6.78
CA TYR A 95 -9.14 -1.41 -8.01
C TYR A 95 -7.67 -1.68 -7.72
N LEU A 96 -7.24 -2.89 -8.06
CA LEU A 96 -5.84 -3.32 -8.12
C LEU A 96 -5.57 -3.80 -9.55
N VAL A 97 -4.34 -3.59 -10.02
CA VAL A 97 -3.96 -4.07 -11.36
C VAL A 97 -3.76 -5.58 -11.36
N SER A 98 -3.07 -6.11 -10.35
CA SER A 98 -2.96 -7.54 -10.10
C SER A 98 -3.91 -7.98 -8.99
N LYS A 99 -4.25 -9.27 -8.98
CA LYS A 99 -5.10 -9.91 -7.97
C LYS A 99 -4.41 -11.04 -7.22
N ASP A 100 -3.16 -11.37 -7.59
CA ASP A 100 -2.41 -12.54 -7.11
C ASP A 100 -1.41 -12.16 -6.00
N MET A 101 -1.67 -11.11 -5.23
CA MET A 101 -0.79 -10.64 -4.16
C MET A 101 -1.12 -11.31 -2.83
N THR A 102 -0.08 -11.61 -2.05
CA THR A 102 -0.21 -12.23 -0.73
C THR A 102 -0.39 -11.20 0.38
N MET A 103 -1.01 -11.61 1.48
CA MET A 103 -1.08 -10.81 2.70
C MET A 103 0.28 -10.71 3.40
N LYS A 104 1.19 -11.67 3.19
CA LYS A 104 2.60 -11.54 3.62
C LYS A 104 3.33 -10.37 2.96
N CYS A 105 3.19 -10.20 1.64
CA CYS A 105 3.73 -9.02 0.93
C CYS A 105 3.06 -7.72 1.42
N THR A 106 1.77 -7.79 1.74
CA THR A 106 1.02 -6.64 2.29
C THR A 106 1.50 -6.24 3.69
N GLU A 107 1.84 -7.21 4.54
CA GLU A 107 2.46 -6.95 5.85
C GLU A 107 3.82 -6.27 5.68
N GLN A 108 4.66 -6.76 4.76
CA GLN A 108 5.97 -6.17 4.47
C GLN A 108 5.83 -4.71 4.00
N LEU A 109 4.94 -4.45 3.05
CA LEU A 109 4.63 -3.09 2.59
C LEU A 109 4.21 -2.18 3.75
N LEU A 110 3.35 -2.68 4.64
CA LEU A 110 2.91 -1.90 5.80
C LEU A 110 4.06 -1.60 6.78
N GLY A 111 4.97 -2.55 6.98
CA GLY A 111 6.20 -2.33 7.76
C GLY A 111 7.10 -1.26 7.14
N ILE A 112 7.23 -1.26 5.81
CA ILE A 112 7.98 -0.24 5.07
C ILE A 112 7.32 1.14 5.24
N ILE A 113 6.01 1.24 5.13
CA ILE A 113 5.26 2.49 5.36
C ILE A 113 5.55 3.02 6.76
N LEU A 114 5.41 2.19 7.78
CA LEU A 114 5.65 2.58 9.18
C LEU A 114 7.08 3.07 9.40
N ALA A 115 8.08 2.42 8.79
CA ALA A 115 9.49 2.80 8.92
C ALA A 115 9.83 4.16 8.28
N HIS A 116 8.99 4.70 7.40
CA HIS A 116 9.19 5.97 6.70
C HIS A 116 8.35 7.12 7.26
N LEU A 117 7.46 6.86 8.21
CA LEU A 117 6.57 7.84 8.79
C LEU A 117 7.06 8.32 10.15
N ASP A 118 6.73 9.55 10.48
CA ASP A 118 6.86 10.08 11.84
C ASP A 118 5.82 9.38 12.74
N GLU A 119 6.27 8.85 13.89
CA GLU A 119 5.42 8.15 14.86
C GLU A 119 4.29 9.04 15.41
N GLU A 120 4.49 10.36 15.45
CA GLU A 120 3.47 11.32 15.90
C GLU A 120 2.45 11.66 14.80
N SER A 121 2.68 11.22 13.56
CA SER A 121 1.79 11.51 12.44
C SER A 121 0.48 10.72 12.51
N LYS A 122 -0.60 11.35 12.06
CA LYS A 122 -1.91 10.67 11.92
C LYS A 122 -1.82 9.46 11.00
N LEU A 123 -0.99 9.54 9.96
CA LEU A 123 -0.81 8.49 8.97
C LEU A 123 -0.10 7.26 9.58
N TYR A 124 0.86 7.47 10.48
CA TYR A 124 1.49 6.39 11.23
C TYR A 124 0.48 5.67 12.12
N SER A 125 -0.30 6.43 12.91
CA SER A 125 -1.35 5.84 13.76
C SER A 125 -2.39 5.04 12.96
N GLU A 126 -2.69 5.48 11.74
CA GLU A 126 -3.62 4.80 10.85
C GLU A 126 -3.04 3.51 10.26
N ALA A 127 -1.80 3.56 9.77
CA ALA A 127 -1.07 2.38 9.30
C ALA A 127 -0.91 1.34 10.42
N LEU A 128 -0.57 1.79 11.63
CA LEU A 128 -0.44 0.93 12.80
C LEU A 128 -1.79 0.30 13.18
N GLY A 129 -2.89 1.05 13.06
CA GLY A 129 -4.24 0.61 13.40
C GLY A 129 -4.82 -0.51 12.53
N ILE A 130 -4.11 -0.93 11.47
CA ILE A 130 -4.48 -2.09 10.63
C ILE A 130 -3.41 -3.20 10.64
N LEU A 131 -2.29 -3.01 11.33
CA LEU A 131 -1.15 -3.91 11.27
C LEU A 131 -1.47 -5.31 11.81
N ASP A 132 -2.12 -5.38 12.98
CA ASP A 132 -2.49 -6.66 13.59
C ASP A 132 -3.49 -7.42 12.72
N ALA A 133 -4.41 -6.71 12.09
CA ALA A 133 -5.38 -7.26 11.16
C ALA A 133 -4.70 -7.91 9.95
N VAL A 134 -3.74 -7.22 9.35
CA VAL A 134 -2.94 -7.71 8.22
C VAL A 134 -2.11 -8.93 8.64
N ARG A 135 -1.52 -8.92 9.83
CA ARG A 135 -0.75 -10.06 10.39
C ARG A 135 -1.60 -11.29 10.62
N VAL A 136 -2.80 -11.14 11.18
CA VAL A 136 -3.76 -12.24 11.35
C VAL A 136 -4.02 -12.87 9.99
N LEU A 137 -4.36 -12.09 8.97
CA LEU A 137 -4.61 -12.63 7.63
C LEU A 137 -3.38 -13.28 6.99
N ALA A 138 -2.21 -12.66 7.12
CA ALA A 138 -0.95 -13.22 6.59
C ALA A 138 -0.57 -14.56 7.23
N SER A 139 -1.00 -14.83 8.46
CA SER A 139 -0.76 -16.11 9.13
C SER A 139 -1.70 -17.25 8.67
N HIS A 140 -2.84 -16.91 8.06
CA HIS A 140 -3.84 -17.86 7.55
C HIS A 140 -3.70 -18.17 6.05
N GLU A 141 -2.67 -17.60 5.42
CA GLU A 141 -2.31 -17.80 4.01
C GLU A 141 -1.12 -18.75 3.83
#